data_AF-A0A0M8MP28-F1
#
_entry.id   AF-A0A0M8MP28-F1
#
_cell.length_a   1.000
_cell.length_b   1.000
_cell.length_c   1.000
_cell.angle_alpha   90.00
_cell.angle_beta   90.00
_cell.angle_gamma   90.00
#
_symmetry.space_group_name_H-M   'P 1'
#
loop_
_entity.id
_entity.type
_entity.pdbx_description
1 polymer ?
#
loop_
_entity_poly.entity_id
_entity_poly.type
_entity_poly.pdbx_seq_one_letter_code
_entity_poly.pdbx_strand_id
1 'polypeptide(L)'
;MTNESLQSDISAADPVPQVQDVQLRELVRAMAMQARATSLVGAAHRTPWWKRGRIVIPLGAIGVAALTGAAILIPFGLAINGTQVQLDAEIPINYTTDNGIDISCRYGIYFGDPANRTPADEQLAEFVENHDWTGIGQRIYSEAMDQPFVPGPNDNWEVDTQELRDTHTFILASSRVIWAEIPAELQQQSLTASSTSDCTGQLR
;
A
#
# COMPACT_ATOMS: atom_id res chain seq x y z
N MET A 1 -36.62 16.43 -11.83
CA MET A 1 -36.13 15.32 -11.00
C MET A 1 -36.31 15.71 -9.55
N THR A 2 -37.23 15.04 -8.87
CA THR A 2 -37.73 15.39 -7.53
C THR A 2 -36.81 14.83 -6.46
N ASN A 3 -36.66 15.57 -5.36
CA ASN A 3 -35.73 15.32 -4.24
C ASN A 3 -35.89 13.91 -3.63
N GLU A 4 -37.06 13.29 -3.78
CA GLU A 4 -37.37 11.95 -3.28
C GLU A 4 -36.62 10.82 -4.00
N SER A 5 -36.34 10.93 -5.30
CA SER A 5 -35.59 9.88 -6.01
C SER A 5 -34.15 9.82 -5.54
N LEU A 6 -33.54 10.99 -5.30
CA LEU A 6 -32.17 11.11 -4.83
C LEU A 6 -32.01 10.54 -3.41
N GLN A 7 -33.02 10.71 -2.56
CA GLN A 7 -32.99 10.22 -1.19
C GLN A 7 -33.23 8.70 -1.11
N SER A 8 -34.02 8.16 -2.03
CA SER A 8 -34.18 6.71 -2.22
C SER A 8 -32.87 6.06 -2.69
N ASP A 9 -32.19 6.66 -3.67
CA ASP A 9 -30.93 6.14 -4.21
C ASP A 9 -29.81 6.18 -3.16
N ILE A 10 -29.77 7.22 -2.33
CA ILE A 10 -28.83 7.32 -1.20
C ILE A 10 -29.10 6.27 -0.12
N SER A 11 -30.38 5.97 0.14
CA SER A 11 -30.77 4.98 1.16
C SER A 11 -30.53 3.54 0.69
N ALA A 12 -30.67 3.28 -0.61
CA ALA A 12 -30.37 1.98 -1.22
C ALA A 12 -28.86 1.67 -1.26
N ALA A 13 -28.03 2.71 -1.28
CA ALA A 13 -26.58 2.60 -1.25
C ALA A 13 -25.98 2.58 0.17
N ASP A 14 -26.80 2.62 1.23
CA ASP A 14 -26.33 2.51 2.61
C ASP A 14 -26.00 1.04 2.94
N PRO A 15 -24.73 0.66 3.18
CA PRO A 15 -24.35 -0.72 3.47
C PRO A 15 -24.66 -1.14 4.92
N VAL A 16 -24.96 -0.18 5.81
CA VAL A 16 -25.15 -0.41 7.26
C VAL A 16 -26.29 -1.38 7.60
N PRO A 17 -27.44 -1.40 6.91
CA PRO A 17 -28.54 -2.31 7.22
C PRO A 17 -28.27 -3.78 6.85
N GLN A 18 -27.29 -4.06 5.97
CA GLN A 18 -27.05 -5.40 5.39
C GLN A 18 -26.03 -6.23 6.19
N VAL A 19 -25.37 -5.64 7.17
CA VAL A 19 -24.32 -6.29 7.96
C VAL A 19 -24.93 -6.92 9.21
N GLN A 20 -25.01 -8.24 9.26
CA GLN A 20 -25.63 -8.98 10.37
C GLN A 20 -24.79 -8.95 11.65
N ASP A 21 -23.47 -8.78 11.53
CA ASP A 21 -22.54 -8.78 12.65
C ASP A 21 -22.46 -7.40 13.34
N VAL A 22 -22.52 -7.39 14.67
CA VAL A 22 -22.52 -6.16 15.49
C VAL A 22 -21.14 -5.50 15.46
N GLN A 23 -20.06 -6.28 15.40
CA GLN A 23 -18.69 -5.75 15.35
C GLN A 23 -18.38 -5.11 13.98
N LEU A 24 -18.80 -5.75 12.89
CA LEU A 24 -18.67 -5.16 11.55
C LEU A 24 -19.56 -3.91 11.42
N ARG A 25 -20.74 -3.86 12.04
CA ARG A 25 -21.58 -2.65 12.02
C ARG A 25 -20.92 -1.46 12.69
N GLU A 26 -20.24 -1.67 13.82
CA GLU A 26 -19.49 -0.61 14.49
C GLU A 26 -18.25 -0.18 13.69
N LEU A 27 -17.54 -1.12 13.06
CA LEU A 27 -16.43 -0.81 12.15
C LEU A 27 -16.89 0.01 10.94
N VAL A 28 -17.99 -0.40 10.28
CA VAL A 28 -18.56 0.30 9.13
C VAL A 28 -19.10 1.68 9.52
N ARG A 29 -19.69 1.82 10.72
CA ARG A 29 -20.08 3.14 11.25
C ARG A 29 -18.88 4.04 11.53
N ALA A 30 -17.83 3.50 12.13
CA ALA A 30 -16.60 4.25 12.38
C ALA A 30 -15.99 4.75 11.06
N MET A 31 -15.89 3.88 10.04
CA MET A 31 -15.41 4.26 8.72
C MET A 31 -16.32 5.28 8.03
N ALA A 32 -17.65 5.15 8.11
CA ALA A 32 -18.59 6.09 7.52
C ALA A 32 -18.55 7.48 8.20
N MET A 33 -18.34 7.53 9.52
CA MET A 33 -18.13 8.79 10.25
C MET A 33 -16.81 9.44 9.87
N GLN A 34 -15.75 8.65 9.70
CA GLN A 34 -14.43 9.13 9.29
C GLN A 34 -14.45 9.68 7.85
N ALA A 35 -15.16 9.00 6.93
CA ALA A 35 -15.37 9.46 5.56
C ALA A 35 -16.16 10.79 5.48
N ARG A 36 -17.15 10.98 6.36
CA ARG A 36 -17.89 12.26 6.47
C ARG A 36 -17.06 13.36 7.12
N ALA A 37 -16.18 13.04 8.07
CA ALA A 37 -15.26 14.01 8.65
C ALA A 37 -14.24 14.50 7.60
N THR A 38 -13.76 13.61 6.72
CA THR A 38 -12.82 13.98 5.65
C THR A 38 -13.45 14.82 4.54
N SER A 39 -14.76 14.65 4.23
CA SER A 39 -15.42 15.46 3.20
C SER A 39 -15.70 16.90 3.63
N LEU A 40 -15.71 17.18 4.94
CA LEU A 40 -15.86 18.54 5.48
C LEU A 40 -14.55 19.36 5.50
N VAL A 41 -13.39 18.71 5.33
CA VAL A 41 -12.09 19.39 5.28
C VAL A 41 -11.74 19.86 3.85
N GLY A 42 -12.54 19.49 2.84
CA GLY A 42 -12.38 19.88 1.44
C GLY A 42 -13.09 21.18 1.00
N ALA A 43 -13.61 22.00 1.92
CA ALA A 43 -14.15 23.31 1.59
C ALA A 43 -13.04 24.37 1.56
N ALA A 44 -12.18 24.31 0.54
CA ALA A 44 -11.33 25.43 0.18
C ALA A 44 -12.19 26.69 0.00
N HIS A 45 -11.84 27.77 0.69
CA HIS A 45 -12.55 29.04 0.67
C HIS A 45 -12.83 29.50 -0.77
N ARG A 46 -14.11 29.48 -1.18
CA ARG A 46 -14.55 30.14 -2.41
C ARG A 46 -14.53 31.65 -2.17
N THR A 47 -13.44 32.31 -2.55
CA THR A 47 -13.43 33.77 -2.66
C THR A 47 -14.48 34.24 -3.67
N PRO A 48 -15.32 35.23 -3.32
CA PRO A 48 -16.46 35.63 -4.15
C PRO A 48 -16.04 36.35 -5.43
N TRP A 49 -16.65 35.93 -6.54
CA TRP A 49 -16.37 36.32 -7.93
C TRP A 49 -16.38 37.83 -8.22
N TRP A 50 -17.08 38.64 -7.42
CA TRP A 50 -17.20 40.09 -7.62
C TRP A 50 -15.94 40.91 -7.29
N LYS A 51 -14.88 40.31 -6.71
CA LYS A 51 -13.60 41.02 -6.42
C LYS A 51 -12.50 40.80 -7.48
N ARG A 52 -12.82 40.29 -8.68
CA ARG A 52 -11.86 40.19 -9.80
C ARG A 52 -11.60 41.56 -10.44
N GLY A 53 -10.80 42.40 -9.77
CA GLY A 53 -10.12 43.52 -10.41
C GLY A 53 -9.16 43.00 -11.48
N ARG A 54 -9.23 43.58 -12.69
CA ARG A 54 -8.42 43.19 -13.84
C ARG A 54 -6.93 43.42 -13.56
N ILE A 55 -6.19 42.35 -13.31
CA ILE A 55 -4.72 42.37 -13.34
C ILE A 55 -4.30 41.47 -14.50
N VAL A 56 -3.72 42.08 -15.53
CA VAL A 56 -3.10 41.40 -16.67
C VAL A 56 -1.67 41.07 -16.25
N ILE A 57 -1.36 39.79 -16.07
CA ILE A 57 -0.01 39.29 -15.73
C ILE A 57 0.53 38.52 -16.94
N PRO A 58 1.78 38.76 -17.37
CA PRO A 58 2.31 38.27 -18.63
C PRO A 58 2.56 36.74 -18.60
N LEU A 59 2.33 36.11 -19.75
CA LEU A 59 2.59 34.70 -20.03
C LEU A 59 4.08 34.38 -19.88
N GLY A 60 4.44 33.62 -18.86
CA GLY A 60 5.83 33.21 -18.65
C GLY A 60 6.06 32.36 -17.41
N ALA A 61 5.52 31.14 -17.40
CA ALA A 61 6.04 30.02 -16.61
C ALA A 61 5.30 28.74 -17.01
N ILE A 62 5.93 27.93 -17.87
CA ILE A 62 5.56 26.51 -18.00
C ILE A 62 6.13 25.84 -16.75
N GLY A 63 5.35 25.83 -15.68
CA GLY A 63 5.62 25.00 -14.52
C GLY A 63 5.24 23.57 -14.88
N VAL A 64 6.24 22.71 -15.05
CA VAL A 64 6.04 21.26 -15.03
C VAL A 64 5.49 20.94 -13.65
N ALA A 65 4.18 20.73 -13.57
CA ALA A 65 3.57 20.13 -12.41
C ALA A 65 4.04 18.68 -12.39
N ALA A 66 5.11 18.41 -11.65
CA ALA A 66 5.36 17.06 -11.16
C ALA A 66 4.09 16.68 -10.39
N LEU A 67 3.33 15.73 -10.94
CA LEU A 67 2.28 15.05 -10.21
C LEU A 67 2.99 14.25 -9.11
N THR A 68 3.36 14.90 -8.02
CA THR A 68 3.62 14.20 -6.76
C THR A 68 2.30 13.54 -6.42
N GLY A 69 2.25 12.22 -6.67
CA GLY A 69 1.09 11.39 -6.46
C GLY A 69 0.46 11.75 -5.12
N ALA A 70 -0.86 11.86 -5.10
CA ALA A 70 -1.60 11.88 -3.86
C ALA A 70 -1.16 10.63 -3.08
N ALA A 71 -0.30 10.81 -2.09
CA ALA A 71 0.04 9.78 -1.13
C ALA A 71 -1.27 9.47 -0.40
N ILE A 72 -1.99 8.47 -0.89
CA ILE A 72 -3.01 7.81 -0.10
C ILE A 72 -2.24 7.33 1.12
N LEU A 73 -2.48 7.96 2.27
CA LEU A 73 -1.94 7.50 3.55
C LEU A 73 -2.65 6.18 3.88
N ILE A 74 -2.23 5.11 3.22
CA ILE A 74 -2.64 3.75 3.56
C ILE A 74 -2.01 3.50 4.94
N PRO A 75 -2.81 3.17 5.97
CA PRO A 75 -2.25 2.82 7.27
C PRO A 75 -1.33 1.61 7.08
N PHE A 76 -0.04 1.85 7.27
CA PHE A 76 0.98 0.82 7.15
C PHE A 76 1.20 0.21 8.52
N GLY A 77 0.96 -1.08 8.60
CA GLY A 77 0.98 -1.85 9.83
C GLY A 77 0.62 -3.29 9.54
N LEU A 78 0.81 -4.15 10.53
CA LEU A 78 0.60 -5.57 10.42
C LEU A 78 -0.16 -6.05 11.65
N ALA A 79 -1.22 -6.83 11.41
CA ALA A 79 -1.95 -7.53 12.45
C ALA A 79 -1.76 -9.03 12.26
N ILE A 80 -1.32 -9.74 13.29
CA ILE A 80 -1.17 -11.19 13.30
C ILE A 80 -2.14 -11.74 14.34
N ASN A 81 -3.06 -12.62 13.92
CA ASN A 81 -4.11 -13.18 14.78
C ASN A 81 -4.91 -12.11 15.54
N GLY A 82 -5.22 -10.99 14.88
CA GLY A 82 -5.97 -9.87 15.47
C GLY A 82 -5.16 -8.98 16.43
N THR A 83 -3.87 -9.26 16.62
CA THR A 83 -2.96 -8.44 17.44
C THR A 83 -2.14 -7.54 16.54
N GLN A 84 -2.20 -6.22 16.75
CA GLN A 84 -1.32 -5.27 16.07
C GLN A 84 0.11 -5.48 16.55
N VAL A 85 1.04 -5.68 15.62
CA VAL A 85 2.47 -5.82 15.91
C VAL A 85 3.23 -4.59 15.49
N GLN A 86 4.30 -4.29 16.22
CA GLN A 86 5.35 -3.41 15.74
C GLN A 86 6.19 -4.20 14.74
N LEU A 87 6.42 -3.63 13.55
CA LEU A 87 7.28 -4.24 12.54
C LEU A 87 8.72 -4.30 13.07
N ASP A 88 9.41 -5.40 12.77
CA ASP A 88 10.83 -5.56 13.10
C ASP A 88 11.72 -4.69 12.19
N ALA A 89 11.30 -4.50 10.94
CA ALA A 89 11.90 -3.54 10.03
C ALA A 89 10.88 -2.97 9.05
N GLU A 90 11.05 -1.69 8.71
CA GLU A 90 10.45 -1.07 7.54
C GLU A 90 11.53 -0.89 6.46
N ILE A 91 11.47 -1.74 5.44
CA ILE A 91 12.41 -1.78 4.33
C ILE A 91 11.95 -0.76 3.27
N PRO A 92 12.73 0.29 2.96
CA PRO A 92 12.38 1.23 1.91
C PRO A 92 12.63 0.60 0.54
N ILE A 93 11.59 0.56 -0.29
CA ILE A 93 11.64 0.01 -1.64
C ILE A 93 11.56 1.17 -2.63
N ASN A 94 12.72 1.52 -3.19
CA ASN A 94 12.85 2.59 -4.18
C ASN A 94 13.46 2.02 -5.47
N TYR A 95 12.82 2.30 -6.61
CA TYR A 95 13.34 1.90 -7.93
C TYR A 95 12.80 2.82 -9.03
N THR A 96 13.52 2.84 -10.15
CA THR A 96 13.11 3.53 -11.36
C THR A 96 12.82 2.49 -12.44
N THR A 97 11.64 2.57 -13.05
CA THR A 97 11.27 1.69 -14.17
C THR A 97 12.02 2.06 -15.46
N ASP A 98 12.04 1.17 -16.44
CA ASP A 98 12.69 1.42 -17.76
C ASP A 98 12.16 2.66 -18.50
N ASN A 99 10.91 3.04 -18.22
CA ASN A 99 10.26 4.22 -18.74
C ASN A 99 10.43 5.47 -17.86
N GLY A 100 11.33 5.42 -16.87
CA GLY A 100 11.74 6.56 -16.07
C GLY A 100 10.75 6.97 -14.98
N ILE A 101 9.88 6.04 -14.54
CA ILE A 101 8.96 6.30 -13.44
C ILE A 101 9.64 5.91 -12.13
N ASP A 102 9.77 6.86 -11.22
CA ASP A 102 10.28 6.61 -9.87
C ASP A 102 9.16 6.08 -8.98
N ILE A 103 9.39 4.92 -8.39
CA ILE A 103 8.49 4.27 -7.45
C ILE A 103 9.15 4.27 -6.07
N SER A 104 8.36 4.63 -5.06
CA SER A 104 8.74 4.55 -3.64
C SER A 104 7.59 3.94 -2.85
N CYS A 105 7.90 2.86 -2.13
CA CYS A 105 6.99 2.15 -1.25
C CYS A 105 7.78 1.55 -0.07
N ARG A 106 7.06 0.90 0.85
CA ARG A 106 7.60 0.29 2.05
C ARG A 106 7.19 -1.17 2.12
N TYR A 107 8.12 -1.98 2.59
CA TYR A 107 7.90 -3.38 2.91
C TYR A 107 8.18 -3.60 4.40
N GLY A 108 7.18 -4.09 5.12
CA GLY A 108 7.24 -4.30 6.55
C GLY A 108 7.34 -5.79 6.84
N ILE A 109 8.22 -6.17 7.76
CA ILE A 109 8.40 -7.57 8.15
C ILE A 109 8.32 -7.74 9.67
N TYR A 110 7.81 -8.89 10.10
CA TYR A 110 7.77 -9.32 11.49
C TYR A 110 8.08 -10.83 11.57
N PHE A 111 8.91 -11.23 12.54
CA PHE A 111 9.30 -12.62 12.77
C PHE A 111 8.68 -13.21 14.03
N GLY A 112 8.24 -14.47 13.92
CA GLY A 112 7.70 -15.26 15.02
C GLY A 112 6.19 -15.07 15.27
N ASP A 113 5.72 -15.61 16.39
CA ASP A 113 4.36 -15.40 16.91
C ASP A 113 4.37 -14.23 17.91
N PRO A 114 3.48 -13.23 17.80
CA PRO A 114 3.36 -12.15 18.79
C PRO A 114 3.19 -12.62 20.24
N ALA A 115 2.56 -13.78 20.45
CA ALA A 115 2.35 -14.34 21.78
C ALA A 115 3.57 -15.11 22.32
N ASN A 116 4.49 -15.53 21.45
CA ASN A 116 5.61 -16.39 21.82
C ASN A 116 6.78 -16.24 20.83
N ARG A 117 7.45 -15.08 20.87
CA ARG A 117 8.70 -14.89 20.12
C ARG A 117 9.81 -15.73 20.74
N THR A 118 10.56 -16.40 19.88
CA THR A 118 11.75 -17.15 20.27
C THR A 118 13.01 -16.28 20.18
N PRO A 119 14.12 -16.66 20.84
CA PRO A 119 15.40 -15.96 20.66
C PRO A 119 15.89 -15.92 19.20
N ALA A 120 15.52 -16.91 18.38
CA ALA A 120 15.84 -16.91 16.96
C ALA A 120 15.06 -15.83 16.19
N ASP A 121 13.79 -15.62 16.54
CA ASP A 121 12.97 -14.56 15.93
C ASP A 121 13.49 -13.16 16.30
N GLU A 122 14.03 -13.00 17.52
CA GLU A 122 14.67 -11.76 17.97
C GLU A 122 15.99 -11.51 17.23
N GLN A 123 16.81 -12.53 17.00
CA GLN A 123 18.05 -12.40 16.21
C GLN A 123 17.78 -12.00 14.75
N LEU A 124 16.73 -12.55 14.14
CA LEU A 124 16.31 -12.14 12.81
C LEU A 124 15.82 -10.70 12.78
N ALA A 125 15.02 -10.31 13.77
CA ALA A 125 14.55 -8.93 13.89
C ALA A 125 15.71 -7.95 14.02
N GLU A 126 16.66 -8.24 14.91
CA GLU A 126 17.86 -7.42 15.08
C GLU A 126 18.68 -7.35 13.79
N PHE A 127 18.82 -8.47 13.07
CA PHE A 127 19.49 -8.48 11.77
C PHE A 127 18.80 -7.57 10.76
N VAL A 128 17.48 -7.75 10.53
CA VAL A 128 16.77 -6.97 9.50
C VAL A 128 16.65 -5.49 9.84
N GLU A 129 16.55 -5.14 11.13
CA GLU A 129 16.49 -3.76 11.60
C GLU A 129 17.78 -3.01 11.28
N ASN A 130 18.93 -3.69 11.41
CA ASN A 130 20.25 -3.10 11.23
C ASN A 130 20.87 -3.33 9.84
N HIS A 131 20.21 -4.11 8.98
CA HIS A 131 20.70 -4.39 7.62
C HIS A 131 20.59 -3.16 6.72
N ASP A 132 21.59 -2.96 5.86
CA ASP A 132 21.54 -1.89 4.85
C ASP A 132 20.70 -2.34 3.66
N TRP A 133 19.51 -1.75 3.53
CA TRP A 133 18.56 -2.01 2.46
C TRP A 133 18.77 -1.12 1.23
N THR A 134 19.83 -0.32 1.19
CA THR A 134 20.09 0.59 0.06
C THR A 134 20.16 -0.17 -1.26
N GLY A 135 19.35 0.27 -2.23
CA GLY A 135 19.32 -0.32 -3.57
C GLY A 135 18.54 -1.64 -3.68
N ILE A 136 17.93 -2.13 -2.59
CA ILE A 136 17.15 -3.37 -2.62
C ILE A 136 15.98 -3.27 -3.61
N GLY A 137 15.32 -2.10 -3.67
CA GLY A 137 14.19 -1.89 -4.59
C GLY A 137 14.57 -2.04 -6.06
N GLN A 138 15.71 -1.49 -6.50
CA GLN A 138 16.17 -1.64 -7.88
C GLN A 138 16.54 -3.09 -8.21
N ARG A 139 17.08 -3.83 -7.24
CA ARG A 139 17.36 -5.27 -7.40
C ARG A 139 16.09 -6.09 -7.51
N ILE A 140 15.08 -5.79 -6.70
CA ILE A 140 13.75 -6.41 -6.79
C ILE A 140 13.13 -6.14 -8.16
N TYR A 141 13.18 -4.89 -8.64
CA TYR A 141 12.70 -4.54 -9.98
C TYR A 141 13.41 -5.34 -11.07
N SER A 142 14.75 -5.40 -11.02
CA SER A 142 15.54 -6.13 -12.02
C SER A 142 15.20 -7.62 -12.01
N GLU A 143 15.13 -8.24 -10.81
CA GLU A 143 14.74 -9.65 -10.65
C GLU A 143 13.32 -9.93 -11.15
N ALA A 144 12.39 -9.00 -10.94
CA ALA A 144 11.02 -9.09 -11.45
C ALA A 144 10.97 -9.06 -12.98
N MET A 145 11.80 -8.21 -13.61
CA MET A 145 11.89 -8.12 -15.08
C MET A 145 12.59 -9.34 -15.70
N ASP A 146 13.61 -9.87 -15.04
CA ASP A 146 14.36 -11.04 -15.50
C ASP A 146 13.57 -12.35 -15.35
N GLN A 147 12.72 -12.43 -14.32
CA GLN A 147 11.95 -13.64 -13.98
C GLN A 147 10.46 -13.31 -13.79
N PRO A 148 9.76 -12.92 -14.87
CA PRO A 148 8.35 -12.58 -14.79
C PRO A 148 7.51 -13.79 -14.41
N PHE A 149 6.50 -13.57 -13.57
CA PHE A 149 5.50 -14.59 -13.30
C PHE A 149 4.69 -14.88 -14.57
N VAL A 150 4.58 -16.17 -14.91
CA VAL A 150 3.76 -16.65 -16.02
C VAL A 150 2.73 -17.62 -15.45
N PRO A 151 1.42 -17.33 -15.55
CA PRO A 151 0.38 -18.25 -15.11
C PRO A 151 0.53 -19.62 -15.78
N GLY A 152 0.45 -20.69 -14.97
CA GLY A 152 0.45 -22.06 -15.45
C GLY A 152 -0.88 -22.43 -16.12
N PRO A 153 -0.91 -23.49 -16.95
CA PRO A 153 -2.11 -23.92 -17.67
C PRO A 153 -3.26 -24.39 -16.75
N ASN A 154 -2.98 -24.64 -15.47
CA ASN A 154 -3.95 -25.08 -14.47
C ASN A 154 -4.18 -24.05 -13.35
N ASP A 155 -3.66 -22.83 -13.49
CA ASP A 155 -3.87 -21.80 -12.48
C ASP A 155 -5.28 -21.22 -12.65
N ASN A 156 -6.13 -21.40 -11.63
CA ASN A 156 -7.52 -20.93 -11.65
C ASN A 156 -7.61 -19.44 -11.32
N TRP A 157 -7.07 -18.59 -12.19
CA TRP A 157 -7.23 -17.14 -12.07
C TRP A 157 -8.57 -16.73 -12.66
N GLU A 158 -9.46 -16.23 -11.81
CA GLU A 158 -10.76 -15.70 -12.27
C GLU A 158 -10.59 -14.45 -13.15
N VAL A 159 -9.52 -13.68 -12.91
CA VAL A 159 -9.16 -12.47 -13.64
C VAL A 159 -7.65 -12.43 -13.86
N ASP A 160 -7.22 -12.53 -15.13
CA ASP A 160 -5.80 -12.50 -15.52
C ASP A 160 -5.46 -11.20 -16.27
N THR A 161 -5.10 -10.15 -15.52
CA THR A 161 -4.67 -8.85 -16.07
C THR A 161 -3.16 -8.68 -15.98
N GLN A 162 -2.61 -7.81 -16.82
CA GLN A 162 -1.19 -7.49 -16.76
C GLN A 162 -0.79 -6.90 -15.40
N GLU A 163 -1.63 -6.04 -14.83
CA GLU A 163 -1.40 -5.42 -13.52
C GLU A 163 -1.30 -6.45 -12.39
N LEU A 164 -2.19 -7.46 -12.38
CA LEU A 164 -2.13 -8.54 -11.38
C LEU A 164 -0.88 -9.41 -11.58
N ARG A 165 -0.51 -9.73 -12.84
CA ARG A 165 0.73 -10.47 -13.12
C ARG A 165 1.97 -9.69 -12.69
N ASP A 166 2.02 -8.38 -12.94
CA ASP A 166 3.13 -7.51 -12.54
C ASP A 166 3.20 -7.43 -11.00
N THR A 167 2.07 -7.28 -10.33
CA THR A 167 1.97 -7.31 -8.86
C THR A 167 2.51 -8.62 -8.29
N HIS A 168 2.06 -9.76 -8.81
CA HIS A 168 2.53 -11.08 -8.37
C HIS A 168 4.01 -11.30 -8.66
N THR A 169 4.48 -10.89 -9.84
CA THR A 169 5.91 -10.93 -10.20
C THR A 169 6.73 -10.15 -9.18
N PHE A 170 6.31 -8.93 -8.86
CA PHE A 170 6.99 -8.06 -7.91
C PHE A 170 6.99 -8.65 -6.50
N ILE A 171 5.88 -9.22 -6.03
CA ILE A 171 5.80 -9.87 -4.71
C ILE A 171 6.78 -11.05 -4.63
N LEU A 172 6.83 -11.89 -5.67
CA LEU A 172 7.75 -13.03 -5.72
C LEU A 172 9.22 -12.60 -5.78
N ALA A 173 9.54 -11.56 -6.56
CA ALA A 173 10.88 -10.98 -6.60
C ALA A 173 11.26 -10.37 -5.24
N SER A 174 10.35 -9.60 -4.62
CA SER A 174 10.55 -8.99 -3.31
C SER A 174 10.91 -10.03 -2.26
N SER A 175 10.10 -11.10 -2.16
CA SER A 175 10.37 -12.20 -1.24
C SER A 175 11.75 -12.82 -1.49
N ARG A 176 12.06 -13.21 -2.73
CA ARG A 176 13.34 -13.86 -3.05
C ARG A 176 14.55 -12.98 -2.74
N VAL A 177 14.50 -11.72 -3.14
CA VAL A 177 15.62 -10.79 -2.98
C VAL A 177 15.82 -10.41 -1.52
N ILE A 178 14.74 -10.12 -0.77
CA ILE A 178 14.83 -9.78 0.66
C ILE A 178 15.33 -10.98 1.47
N TRP A 179 14.79 -12.18 1.22
CA TRP A 179 15.25 -13.38 1.93
C TRP A 179 16.69 -13.76 1.59
N ALA A 180 17.17 -13.46 0.38
CA ALA A 180 18.56 -13.71 -0.01
C ALA A 180 19.58 -12.84 0.76
N GLU A 181 19.15 -11.71 1.33
CA GLU A 181 20.01 -10.88 2.18
C GLU A 181 20.22 -11.47 3.57
N ILE A 182 19.29 -12.29 4.05
CA ILE A 182 19.34 -12.85 5.39
C ILE A 182 20.32 -14.03 5.40
N PRO A 183 21.29 -14.10 6.34
CA PRO A 183 22.20 -15.22 6.46
C PRO A 183 21.45 -16.56 6.61
N ALA A 184 21.90 -17.59 5.89
CA ALA A 184 21.24 -18.89 5.87
C ALA A 184 21.13 -19.52 7.28
N GLU A 185 22.08 -19.21 8.15
CA GLU A 185 22.10 -19.65 9.55
C GLU A 185 20.92 -19.09 10.35
N LEU A 186 20.49 -17.86 10.05
CA LEU A 186 19.35 -17.23 10.70
C LEU A 186 18.02 -17.70 10.10
N GLN A 187 17.98 -17.94 8.78
CA GLN A 187 16.78 -18.44 8.10
C GLN A 187 16.33 -19.82 8.64
N GLN A 188 17.27 -20.71 8.97
CA GLN A 188 16.95 -22.06 9.44
C GLN A 188 16.36 -22.09 10.86
N GLN A 189 16.53 -21.02 11.63
CA GLN A 189 16.16 -20.98 13.05
C GLN A 189 14.75 -20.44 13.30
N SER A 190 14.18 -19.68 12.36
CA SER A 190 12.80 -19.19 12.46
C SER A 190 11.85 -19.97 11.56
N LEU A 191 10.64 -20.17 12.06
CA LEU A 191 9.61 -20.98 11.42
C LEU A 191 8.54 -20.12 10.74
N THR A 192 8.48 -18.82 11.06
CA THR A 192 7.36 -17.95 10.65
C THR A 192 7.80 -16.51 10.50
N ALA A 193 7.53 -15.94 9.33
CA ALA A 193 7.58 -14.50 9.10
C ALA A 193 6.24 -14.04 8.53
N SER A 194 5.83 -12.84 8.91
CA SER A 194 4.67 -12.15 8.35
C SER A 194 5.13 -10.82 7.76
N SER A 195 4.47 -10.36 6.71
CA SER A 195 4.84 -9.12 6.04
C SER A 195 3.62 -8.31 5.63
N THR A 196 3.86 -7.01 5.44
CA THR A 196 2.89 -6.04 4.91
C THR A 196 3.61 -5.17 3.90
N SER A 197 2.91 -4.61 2.92
CA SER A 197 3.51 -3.77 1.89
C SER A 197 2.49 -2.77 1.36
N ASP A 198 2.94 -1.55 1.08
CA ASP A 198 2.16 -0.56 0.32
C ASP A 198 2.62 -0.45 -1.16
N CYS A 199 3.48 -1.39 -1.60
CA CYS A 199 3.91 -1.47 -2.98
C CYS A 199 2.78 -1.97 -3.90
N THR A 200 2.53 -1.24 -4.98
CA THR A 200 1.58 -1.64 -6.03
C THR A 200 2.16 -2.64 -7.03
N GLY A 201 3.48 -2.88 -6.99
CA GLY A 201 4.16 -3.75 -7.95
C GLY A 201 4.19 -3.21 -9.37
N GLN A 202 4.15 -1.88 -9.53
CA GLN A 202 4.21 -1.25 -10.84
C GLN A 202 5.57 -1.52 -11.51
N LEU A 203 5.56 -2.25 -12.62
CA LEU A 203 6.77 -2.55 -13.39
C LEU A 203 6.91 -1.67 -14.66
N ARG A 204 5.86 -0.93 -15.02
CA ARG A 204 5.71 -0.18 -16.29
C ARG A 204 4.77 1.02 -16.12
#